data_AF-A0A7V8YD66-F1
#
_entry.id   AF-A0A7V8YD66-F1
#
_cell.length_a   1.000
_cell.length_b   1.000
_cell.length_c   1.000
_cell.angle_alpha   90.00
_cell.angle_beta   90.00
_cell.angle_gamma   90.00
#
_symmetry.space_group_name_H-M   'P 1'
#
loop_
_entity.id
_entity.type
_entity.pdbx_description
1 polymer ?
#
loop_
_entity_poly.entity_id
_entity_poly.type
_entity_poly.pdbx_seq_one_letter_code
_entity_poly.pdbx_strand_id
1 'polypeptide(L)'
;MEAVGLETAAELCKLVGQPDLFGWLGVAPAASAEDCRSALQAQRKRLQAMQANPKYKDVARFVIKNAASLESVLADPGGYSAAVARAREAEHLPTLELMLDGVLADGVLSAAEETFVRDVAVQLGIGEERFVEALHARAAARGVALRKPTGTT
;
A
#
# COMPACT_ATOMS: atom_id res chain seq x y z
N MET A 1 13.24 -15.05 -2.12
CA MET A 1 14.01 -13.88 -1.65
C MET A 1 13.18 -12.59 -1.65
N GLU A 2 12.12 -12.49 -2.46
CA GLU A 2 11.28 -11.28 -2.54
C GLU A 2 10.53 -10.89 -1.25
N ALA A 3 9.98 -11.86 -0.50
CA ALA A 3 9.23 -11.55 0.74
C ALA A 3 10.07 -10.81 1.78
N VAL A 4 11.30 -11.28 2.02
CA VAL A 4 12.25 -10.66 2.96
C VAL A 4 12.61 -9.23 2.55
N GLY A 5 12.71 -8.98 1.24
CA GLY A 5 12.96 -7.64 0.70
C GLY A 5 11.82 -6.67 0.98
N LEU A 6 10.58 -7.09 0.72
CA LEU A 6 9.38 -6.27 0.95
C LEU A 6 9.18 -5.96 2.44
N GLU A 7 9.40 -6.94 3.32
CA GLU A 7 9.38 -6.73 4.78
C GLU A 7 10.43 -5.71 5.22
N THR A 8 11.67 -5.87 4.73
CA THR A 8 12.77 -4.93 4.99
C THR A 8 12.41 -3.51 4.54
N ALA A 9 11.80 -3.36 3.35
CA ALA A 9 11.36 -2.07 2.83
C ALA A 9 10.30 -1.44 3.74
N ALA A 10 9.30 -2.22 4.17
CA ALA A 10 8.25 -1.75 5.07
C ALA A 10 8.81 -1.32 6.45
N GLU A 11 9.74 -2.09 7.02
CA GLU A 11 10.42 -1.73 8.26
C GLU A 11 11.20 -0.41 8.13
N LEU A 12 11.92 -0.21 7.03
CA LEU A 12 12.62 1.04 6.78
C LEU A 12 11.64 2.21 6.69
N CYS A 13 10.58 2.08 5.90
CA CYS A 13 9.54 3.09 5.73
C CYS A 13 8.91 3.51 7.07
N LYS A 14 8.61 2.54 7.94
CA LYS A 14 8.14 2.79 9.32
C LYS A 14 9.17 3.56 10.14
N LEU A 15 10.45 3.18 10.07
CA LEU A 15 11.53 3.82 10.81
C LEU A 15 11.75 5.29 10.41
N VAL A 16 11.56 5.61 9.13
CA VAL A 16 11.75 6.97 8.60
C VAL A 16 10.46 7.78 8.49
N GLY A 17 9.31 7.19 8.83
CA GLY A 17 7.99 7.83 8.73
C GLY A 17 7.58 8.17 7.30
N GLN A 18 7.90 7.31 6.34
CA GLN A 18 7.54 7.49 4.93
C GLN A 18 6.56 6.41 4.49
N PRO A 19 5.64 6.70 3.55
CA PRO A 19 4.65 5.73 3.10
C PRO A 19 5.29 4.57 2.33
N ASP A 20 6.36 4.84 1.58
CA ASP A 20 7.05 3.87 0.73
C ASP A 20 8.51 4.30 0.46
N LEU A 21 9.27 3.44 -0.21
CA LEU A 21 10.67 3.73 -0.55
C LEU A 21 10.80 4.87 -1.57
N PHE A 22 9.81 5.10 -2.45
CA PHE A 22 9.87 6.17 -3.43
C PHE A 22 9.82 7.54 -2.75
N GLY A 23 8.91 7.70 -1.78
CA GLY A 23 8.79 8.89 -0.95
C GLY A 23 10.05 9.13 -0.11
N TRP A 24 10.64 8.08 0.46
CA TRP A 24 11.90 8.20 1.20
C TRP A 24 13.10 8.57 0.33
N LEU A 25 13.19 7.97 -0.86
CA LEU A 25 14.27 8.24 -1.82
C LEU A 25 14.09 9.58 -2.56
N GLY A 26 12.88 10.13 -2.57
CA GLY A 26 12.55 11.35 -3.31
C GLY A 26 12.49 11.12 -4.82
N VAL A 27 12.07 9.93 -5.27
CA VAL A 27 11.94 9.57 -6.68
C VAL A 27 10.48 9.37 -7.05
N ALA A 28 10.15 9.51 -8.34
CA ALA A 28 8.79 9.25 -8.83
C ALA A 28 8.45 7.74 -8.73
N PRO A 29 7.19 7.36 -8.47
CA PRO A 29 6.77 5.95 -8.47
C PRO A 29 6.96 5.23 -9.82
N ALA A 30 7.03 5.99 -10.92
CA ALA A 30 7.31 5.49 -12.26
C ALA A 30 8.81 5.58 -12.65
N ALA A 31 9.69 5.84 -11.69
CA ALA A 31 11.12 5.91 -11.94
C ALA A 31 11.69 4.55 -12.39
N SER A 32 12.77 4.61 -13.18
CA SER A 32 13.43 3.39 -13.63
C SER A 32 14.17 2.70 -12.48
N ALA A 33 14.44 1.39 -12.61
CA ALA A 33 15.25 0.67 -11.64
C ALA A 33 16.66 1.28 -11.45
N GLU A 34 17.21 1.90 -12.50
CA GLU A 34 18.49 2.60 -12.45
C GLU A 34 18.43 3.87 -11.62
N ASP A 35 17.36 4.66 -11.77
CA ASP A 35 17.13 5.86 -10.97
C ASP A 35 16.93 5.51 -9.49
N CYS A 36 16.12 4.48 -9.20
CA CYS A 36 15.90 3.99 -7.85
C CYS A 36 17.20 3.50 -7.20
N ARG A 37 18.02 2.75 -7.95
CA ARG A 37 19.33 2.28 -7.47
C ARG A 37 20.27 3.45 -7.19
N SER A 38 20.34 4.43 -8.08
CA SER A 38 21.19 5.61 -7.93
C SER A 38 20.78 6.43 -6.71
N ALA A 39 19.48 6.63 -6.50
CA ALA A 39 18.95 7.31 -5.33
C ALA A 39 19.25 6.55 -4.02
N LEU A 40 19.10 5.21 -4.02
CA LEU A 40 19.42 4.37 -2.86
C LEU A 40 20.91 4.44 -2.53
N GLN A 41 21.79 4.40 -3.52
CA GLN A 41 23.24 4.52 -3.32
C GLN A 41 23.61 5.90 -2.75
N ALA A 42 23.03 6.98 -3.29
CA ALA A 42 23.23 8.33 -2.78
C ALA A 42 22.77 8.46 -1.31
N GLN A 43 21.59 7.93 -0.98
CA GLN A 43 21.09 7.92 0.39
C GLN A 43 21.96 7.10 1.34
N ARG A 44 22.38 5.90 0.92
CA ARG A 44 23.28 5.05 1.70
C ARG A 44 24.59 5.78 2.00
N LYS A 45 25.21 6.42 1.00
CA LYS A 45 26.46 7.18 1.17
C LYS A 45 26.27 8.33 2.18
N ARG A 46 25.16 9.08 2.06
CA ARG A 46 24.82 10.15 3.00
C ARG A 46 24.64 9.62 4.43
N LEU A 47 23.89 8.54 4.59
CA LEU A 47 23.65 7.91 5.89
C LEU A 47 24.91 7.31 6.51
N GLN A 48 25.80 6.75 5.70
CA GLN A 48 27.09 6.26 6.16
C GLN A 48 27.95 7.38 6.75
N ALA A 49 27.98 8.55 6.11
CA ALA A 49 28.65 9.73 6.67
C ALA A 49 27.99 10.23 7.98
N MET A 50 26.69 9.99 8.14
CA MET A 50 25.91 10.36 9.32
C MET A 50 25.82 9.26 10.40
N GLN A 51 26.51 8.13 10.24
CA GLN A 51 26.36 6.97 11.13
C GLN A 51 26.76 7.26 12.59
N ALA A 52 27.67 8.20 12.80
CA ALA A 52 28.07 8.66 14.14
C ALA A 52 27.05 9.63 14.79
N ASN A 53 26.11 10.20 14.00
CA ASN A 53 25.09 11.09 14.52
C ASN A 53 23.98 10.26 15.20
N PRO A 54 23.71 10.47 16.51
CA PRO A 54 22.69 9.72 17.25
C PRO A 54 21.31 9.73 16.58
N LYS A 55 20.96 10.83 15.90
CA LYS A 55 19.67 10.98 15.21
C LYS A 55 19.50 10.00 14.03
N TYR A 56 20.60 9.66 13.35
CA TYR A 56 20.56 8.86 12.12
C TYR A 56 21.19 7.48 12.30
N LYS A 57 21.77 7.18 13.46
CA LYS A 57 22.54 5.97 13.74
C LYS A 57 21.76 4.70 13.41
N ASP A 58 20.51 4.60 13.85
CA ASP A 58 19.71 3.39 13.67
C ASP A 58 19.26 3.21 12.22
N VAL A 59 18.79 4.29 11.58
CA VAL A 59 18.46 4.30 10.14
C VAL A 59 19.68 3.95 9.29
N ALA A 60 20.84 4.55 9.57
CA ALA A 60 22.07 4.30 8.84
C ALA A 60 22.52 2.84 8.98
N ARG A 61 22.50 2.29 10.20
CA ARG A 61 22.82 0.89 10.45
C ARG A 61 21.87 -0.04 9.71
N PHE A 62 20.57 0.25 9.74
CA PHE A 62 19.56 -0.54 9.04
C PHE A 62 19.80 -0.55 7.52
N VAL A 63 19.94 0.62 6.91
CA VAL A 63 20.14 0.75 5.45
C VAL A 63 21.44 0.09 5.00
N ILE A 64 22.53 0.26 5.76
CA ILE A 64 23.83 -0.36 5.42
C ILE A 64 23.74 -1.89 5.50
N LYS A 65 23.10 -2.43 6.55
CA LYS A 65 22.95 -3.88 6.75
C LYS A 65 22.08 -4.51 5.67
N ASN A 66 21.02 -3.83 5.26
CA ASN A 66 19.97 -4.39 4.39
C ASN A 66 20.02 -3.86 2.95
N ALA A 67 21.13 -3.24 2.52
CA ALA A 67 21.25 -2.62 1.21
C ALA A 67 20.91 -3.58 0.05
N ALA A 68 21.42 -4.82 0.09
CA ALA A 68 21.15 -5.81 -0.95
C ALA A 68 19.65 -6.16 -1.06
N SER A 69 18.94 -6.26 0.07
CA SER A 69 17.50 -6.52 0.08
C SER A 69 16.71 -5.34 -0.52
N LEU A 70 17.09 -4.11 -0.16
CA LEU A 70 16.47 -2.90 -0.72
C LEU A 70 16.74 -2.76 -2.22
N GLU A 71 17.97 -3.05 -2.67
CA GLU A 71 18.33 -3.08 -4.08
C GLU A 71 17.55 -4.14 -4.86
N SER A 72 17.33 -5.32 -4.27
CA SER A 72 16.53 -6.38 -4.87
C SER A 72 15.08 -5.98 -5.07
N VAL A 73 14.49 -5.24 -4.13
CA VAL A 73 13.11 -4.74 -4.26
C VAL A 73 13.02 -3.68 -5.36
N LEU A 74 13.98 -2.75 -5.38
CA LEU A 74 14.00 -1.65 -6.36
C LEU A 74 14.48 -2.09 -7.75
N ALA A 75 14.90 -3.35 -7.91
CA ALA A 75 15.18 -3.93 -9.23
C ALA A 75 13.90 -4.07 -10.08
N ASP A 76 12.73 -4.17 -9.43
CA ASP A 76 11.41 -4.12 -10.06
C ASP A 76 10.51 -3.06 -9.38
N PRO A 77 10.64 -1.77 -9.76
CA PRO A 77 9.82 -0.71 -9.20
C PRO A 77 8.31 -0.93 -9.37
N GLY A 78 7.90 -1.53 -10.50
CA GLY A 78 6.49 -1.84 -10.78
C GLY A 78 5.94 -2.89 -9.82
N GLY A 79 6.68 -3.99 -9.64
CA GLY A 79 6.33 -5.03 -8.67
C GLY A 79 6.30 -4.51 -7.23
N TYR A 80 7.25 -3.65 -6.84
CA TYR A 80 7.23 -3.01 -5.52
C TYR A 80 6.02 -2.09 -5.34
N SER A 81 5.70 -1.24 -6.32
CA SER A 81 4.53 -0.36 -6.26
C SER A 81 3.22 -1.16 -6.11
N ALA A 82 3.06 -2.23 -6.90
CA ALA A 82 1.91 -3.12 -6.78
C ALA A 82 1.85 -3.86 -5.43
N ALA A 83 3.00 -4.20 -4.84
CA ALA A 83 3.06 -4.79 -3.51
C ALA A 83 2.65 -3.79 -2.41
N VAL A 84 3.12 -2.54 -2.48
CA VAL A 84 2.73 -1.47 -1.55
C VAL A 84 1.24 -1.18 -1.64
N ALA A 85 0.69 -1.09 -2.85
CA ALA A 85 -0.75 -0.91 -3.06
C ALA A 85 -1.55 -2.04 -2.40
N ARG A 86 -1.24 -3.30 -2.71
CA ARG A 86 -1.90 -4.47 -2.11
C ARG A 86 -1.80 -4.52 -0.59
N ALA A 87 -0.66 -4.14 -0.01
CA ALA A 87 -0.48 -4.10 1.44
C ALA A 87 -1.37 -3.02 2.07
N ARG A 88 -1.47 -1.84 1.46
CA ARG A 88 -2.35 -0.76 1.91
C ARG A 88 -3.82 -1.12 1.81
N GLU A 89 -4.21 -1.75 0.70
CA GLU A 89 -5.58 -2.26 0.54
C GLU A 89 -5.92 -3.28 1.63
N ALA A 90 -5.01 -4.22 1.90
CA ALA A 90 -5.19 -5.23 2.94
C ALA A 90 -5.29 -4.63 4.35
N GLU A 91 -4.56 -3.54 4.62
CA GLU A 91 -4.63 -2.83 5.91
C GLU A 91 -6.00 -2.18 6.15
N HIS A 92 -6.59 -1.59 5.11
CA HIS A 92 -7.86 -0.86 5.23
C HIS A 92 -9.10 -1.72 4.94
N LEU A 93 -8.92 -2.92 4.40
CA LEU A 93 -10.02 -3.83 4.09
C LEU A 93 -10.94 -4.10 5.29
N PRO A 94 -10.45 -4.39 6.52
CA PRO A 94 -11.33 -4.61 7.66
C PRO A 94 -12.23 -3.40 7.99
N THR A 95 -11.73 -2.18 7.78
CA THR A 95 -12.51 -0.95 7.97
C THR A 95 -13.63 -0.88 6.93
N LEU A 96 -13.32 -1.14 5.66
CA LEU A 96 -14.32 -1.21 4.59
C LEU A 96 -15.39 -2.26 4.88
N GLU A 97 -14.97 -3.46 5.29
CA GLU A 97 -15.88 -4.56 5.60
C GLU A 97 -16.83 -4.23 6.75
N LEU A 98 -16.35 -3.55 7.80
CA LEU A 98 -17.19 -3.08 8.90
C LEU A 98 -18.26 -2.08 8.42
N MET A 99 -17.89 -1.16 7.52
CA MET A 99 -18.85 -0.21 6.94
C MET A 99 -19.89 -0.91 6.06
N LEU A 100 -19.46 -1.88 5.23
CA LEU A 100 -20.34 -2.72 4.43
C LEU A 100 -21.33 -3.49 5.32
N ASP A 101 -20.86 -4.06 6.42
CA ASP A 101 -21.72 -4.76 7.38
C ASP A 101 -22.76 -3.82 8.02
N GLY A 102 -22.43 -2.54 8.19
CA GLY A 102 -23.35 -1.50 8.68
C GLY A 102 -24.43 -1.15 7.66
N VAL A 103 -24.05 -0.81 6.42
CA VAL A 103 -25.04 -0.44 5.38
C VAL A 103 -25.89 -1.62 4.91
N LEU A 104 -25.41 -2.86 5.06
CA LEU A 104 -26.17 -4.07 4.75
C LEU A 104 -27.02 -4.57 5.94
N ALA A 105 -27.02 -3.88 7.08
CA ALA A 105 -27.72 -4.34 8.29
C ALA A 105 -29.24 -4.43 8.11
N ASP A 106 -29.83 -3.51 7.35
CA ASP A 106 -31.27 -3.43 7.09
C ASP A 106 -31.72 -4.34 5.92
N GLY A 107 -30.82 -5.13 5.36
CA GLY A 107 -31.12 -6.15 4.34
C GLY A 107 -31.27 -5.61 2.91
N VAL A 108 -31.08 -4.31 2.69
CA VAL A 108 -31.14 -3.65 1.38
C VAL A 108 -30.01 -2.64 1.30
N LEU A 109 -29.32 -2.57 0.17
CA LEU A 109 -28.34 -1.53 -0.13
C LEU A 109 -28.94 -0.48 -1.07
N SER A 110 -29.07 0.76 -0.62
CA SER A 110 -29.47 1.87 -1.48
C SER A 110 -28.30 2.37 -2.34
N ALA A 111 -28.63 3.03 -3.46
CA ALA A 111 -27.62 3.63 -4.33
C ALA A 111 -26.79 4.72 -3.61
N ALA A 112 -27.39 5.44 -2.65
CA ALA A 112 -26.70 6.46 -1.87
C ALA A 112 -25.67 5.82 -0.91
N GLU A 113 -26.03 4.72 -0.26
CA GLU A 113 -25.11 3.96 0.61
C GLU A 113 -23.98 3.32 -0.18
N GLU A 114 -24.28 2.71 -1.33
CA GLU A 114 -23.24 2.15 -2.20
C GLU A 114 -22.25 3.24 -2.64
N THR A 115 -22.76 4.40 -3.08
CA THR A 115 -21.92 5.54 -3.49
C THR A 115 -21.07 6.02 -2.33
N PHE A 116 -21.66 6.19 -1.15
CA PHE A 116 -20.93 6.61 0.05
C PHE A 116 -19.79 5.64 0.40
N VAL A 117 -20.07 4.34 0.48
CA VAL A 117 -19.04 3.36 0.87
C VAL A 117 -17.97 3.22 -0.22
N ARG A 118 -18.34 3.38 -1.51
CA ARG A 118 -17.40 3.43 -2.62
C ARG A 118 -16.47 4.64 -2.53
N ASP A 119 -16.98 5.83 -2.25
CA ASP A 119 -16.17 7.03 -2.05
C ASP A 119 -15.17 6.85 -0.89
N VAL A 120 -15.62 6.22 0.21
CA VAL A 120 -14.75 5.89 1.33
C VAL A 120 -13.68 4.85 0.93
N ALA A 121 -14.03 3.83 0.14
CA ALA A 121 -13.06 2.86 -0.36
C ALA A 121 -11.95 3.56 -1.17
N VAL A 122 -12.31 4.50 -2.05
CA VAL A 122 -11.36 5.32 -2.81
C VAL A 122 -10.46 6.15 -1.89
N GLN A 123 -11.02 6.79 -0.84
CA GLN A 123 -10.25 7.56 0.13
C GLN A 123 -9.26 6.69 0.93
N LEU A 124 -9.63 5.45 1.20
CA LEU A 124 -8.75 4.45 1.83
C LEU A 124 -7.70 3.89 0.86
N GLY A 125 -7.80 4.18 -0.44
CA GLY A 125 -6.92 3.67 -1.47
C GLY A 125 -7.22 2.21 -1.85
N ILE A 126 -8.46 1.78 -1.67
CA ILE A 126 -8.95 0.46 -2.09
C ILE A 126 -9.42 0.54 -3.53
N GLY A 127 -8.84 -0.29 -4.41
CA GLY A 127 -9.23 -0.36 -5.81
C GLY A 127 -10.67 -0.84 -6.02
N GLU A 128 -11.25 -0.43 -7.15
CA GLU A 128 -12.62 -0.77 -7.57
C GLU A 128 -12.89 -2.27 -7.56
N GLU A 129 -11.99 -3.07 -8.13
CA GLU A 129 -12.11 -4.54 -8.15
C GLU A 129 -12.25 -5.10 -6.74
N ARG A 130 -11.40 -4.64 -5.82
CA ARG A 130 -11.39 -5.10 -4.44
C ARG A 130 -12.62 -4.66 -3.66
N PHE A 131 -13.11 -3.45 -3.93
CA PHE A 131 -14.38 -2.96 -3.39
C PHE A 131 -15.55 -3.85 -3.83
N VAL A 132 -15.66 -4.14 -5.12
CA VAL A 132 -16.72 -5.00 -5.68
C VAL A 132 -16.66 -6.40 -5.08
N GLU A 133 -15.48 -7.01 -4.99
CA GLU A 133 -15.29 -8.31 -4.34
C GLU A 133 -15.78 -8.30 -2.88
N ALA A 134 -15.36 -7.31 -2.09
CA ALA A 134 -15.76 -7.18 -0.70
C ALA A 134 -17.27 -7.00 -0.55
N LEU A 135 -17.87 -6.13 -1.38
CA LEU A 135 -19.31 -5.89 -1.40
C LEU A 135 -20.09 -7.17 -1.71
N HIS A 136 -19.71 -7.89 -2.77
CA HIS A 136 -20.36 -9.15 -3.16
C HIS A 136 -20.24 -10.22 -2.07
N ALA A 137 -19.05 -10.37 -1.49
CA ALA A 137 -18.82 -11.35 -0.43
C ALA A 137 -19.69 -11.05 0.81
N ARG A 138 -19.76 -9.78 1.23
CA ARG A 138 -20.54 -9.36 2.40
C ARG A 138 -22.04 -9.43 2.16
N ALA A 139 -22.52 -9.03 0.99
CA ALA A 139 -23.93 -9.15 0.62
C ALA A 139 -24.38 -10.62 0.57
N ALA A 140 -23.57 -11.50 -0.03
CA ALA A 140 -23.84 -12.94 -0.06
C ALA A 140 -23.90 -13.55 1.35
N ALA A 141 -22.97 -13.19 2.22
CA ALA A 141 -22.94 -13.67 3.61
C ALA A 141 -24.18 -13.26 4.42
N ARG A 142 -24.84 -12.15 4.05
CA ARG A 142 -26.03 -11.61 4.72
C ARG A 142 -27.35 -11.91 3.99
N GLY A 143 -27.28 -12.58 2.83
CA GLY A 143 -28.46 -12.85 2.00
C GLY A 143 -29.07 -11.61 1.33
N VAL A 144 -28.28 -10.53 1.18
CA VAL A 144 -28.73 -9.29 0.54
C VAL A 144 -28.55 -9.40 -0.96
N ALA A 145 -29.62 -9.18 -1.72
CA ALA A 145 -29.56 -9.15 -3.18
C ALA A 145 -29.00 -7.81 -3.66
N LEU A 146 -27.82 -7.83 -4.28
CA LEU A 146 -27.26 -6.65 -4.92
C LEU A 146 -28.01 -6.35 -6.22
N ARG A 147 -28.26 -5.06 -6.49
CA ARG A 147 -28.82 -4.62 -7.76
C ARG A 147 -27.81 -4.94 -8.86
N LYS A 148 -28.24 -5.60 -9.94
CA LYS A 148 -27.39 -5.74 -11.14
C LYS A 148 -27.13 -4.34 -11.71
N PRO A 149 -25.91 -4.05 -12.19
CA PRO A 149 -25.63 -2.79 -12.86
C PRO A 149 -26.61 -2.67 -14.04
N THR A 150 -27.48 -1.66 -13.98
CA THR A 150 -28.30 -1.27 -15.12
C THR A 150 -27.35 -0.69 -16.14
N GLY A 151 -26.95 -1.53 -17.11
CA GLY A 151 -26.18 -1.10 -18.26
C GLY A 151 -26.88 0.05 -18.95
N THR A 152 -26.23 1.21 -18.99
CA THR A 152 -26.66 2.32 -19.83
C THR A 152 -26.24 1.99 -21.25
N THR A 153 -27.24 1.73 -22.08
CA THR A 153 -27.20 1.65 -23.54
C THR A 153 -26.68 2.95 -24.15
#